data_AF-A0A496UM11-F1
#
_entry.id   AF-A0A496UM11-F1
#
_cell.length_a   1.000
_cell.length_b   1.000
_cell.length_c   1.000
_cell.angle_alpha   90.00
_cell.angle_beta   90.00
_cell.angle_gamma   90.00
#
_symmetry.space_group_name_H-M   'P 1'
#
loop_
_entity.id
_entity.type
_entity.pdbx_description
1 polymer ?
#
loop_
_entity_poly.entity_id
_entity_poly.type
_entity_poly.pdbx_seq_one_letter_code
_entity_poly.pdbx_strand_id
1 'polypeptide(L)'
;MRRLTEVPLIRKRETVYAIASVLTALLISMACLTGPDSSPPPSAPWDPVDSAWKVIENLEYAYNTMDIDLYMSCFRDDFEFHLLWYNPHGCPAIQDSFWGYAEEEQIHQNMFEVVHAIELVITGSQESPWTGDSTGMSLQLPRTFDLKVYLDEAHTEGYRASGSALFICRQDTTDDQWYIWQWWDLSDTKEQTTWGALKEMFFY
;
A
#
# COMPACT_ATOMS: atom_id res chain seq x y z
N MET A 1 79.88 22.98 43.82
CA MET A 1 80.68 23.59 42.73
C MET A 1 80.02 23.21 41.41
N ARG A 2 79.65 24.20 40.60
CA ARG A 2 78.85 24.08 39.37
C ARG A 2 79.50 23.17 38.33
N ARG A 3 78.71 22.34 37.64
CA ARG A 3 78.90 22.09 36.20
C ARG A 3 77.55 22.06 35.51
N LEU A 4 77.30 23.13 34.74
CA LEU A 4 76.37 23.15 33.64
C LEU A 4 76.98 22.27 32.54
N THR A 5 76.22 21.29 32.08
CA THR A 5 76.53 20.53 30.87
C THR A 5 75.46 20.86 29.86
N GLU A 6 75.84 21.58 28.80
CA GLU A 6 75.24 21.45 27.47
C GLU A 6 75.53 20.00 26.99
N VAL A 7 74.87 19.36 26.02
CA VAL A 7 74.32 19.72 24.70
C VAL A 7 73.41 18.50 24.28
N PRO A 8 73.03 18.27 23.00
CA PRO A 8 71.76 18.57 22.32
C PRO A 8 70.84 17.35 22.00
N LEU A 9 69.65 17.70 21.46
CA LEU A 9 68.83 17.02 20.44
C LEU A 9 68.95 15.49 20.28
N ILE A 10 67.90 14.79 20.73
CA ILE A 10 67.55 13.48 20.18
C ILE A 10 66.14 13.54 19.58
N ARG A 11 66.16 13.41 18.27
CA ARG A 11 65.10 13.12 17.30
C ARG A 11 64.23 11.93 17.77
N LYS A 12 62.94 12.16 18.02
CA LYS A 12 61.88 11.13 17.97
C LYS A 12 60.87 11.61 16.93
N ARG A 13 60.99 11.22 15.65
CA ARG A 13 60.44 9.99 15.07
C ARG A 13 59.03 9.69 15.57
N GLU A 14 58.09 9.92 14.65
CA GLU A 14 56.82 9.20 14.50
C GLU A 14 55.88 9.37 15.71
N THR A 15 54.77 10.10 15.58
CA THR A 15 53.50 9.46 15.20
C THR A 15 52.54 10.55 14.71
N VAL A 16 52.44 10.73 13.39
CA VAL A 16 51.34 11.45 12.73
C VAL A 16 50.21 10.46 12.55
N TYR A 17 49.44 10.18 13.60
CA TYR A 17 48.16 9.46 13.53
C TYR A 17 47.29 9.82 14.73
N ALA A 18 46.86 11.07 14.79
CA ALA A 18 45.72 11.46 15.61
C ALA A 18 45.09 12.69 14.95
N ILE A 19 43.76 12.76 14.97
CA ILE A 19 42.92 13.80 14.35
C ILE A 19 42.52 13.51 12.88
N ALA A 20 41.95 12.33 12.62
CA ALA A 20 41.09 12.11 11.45
C ALA A 20 39.99 11.08 11.76
N SER A 21 39.40 11.14 12.95
CA SER A 21 38.44 10.11 13.41
C SER A 21 37.39 10.67 14.36
N VAL A 22 36.92 11.90 14.14
CA VAL A 22 35.76 12.47 14.88
C VAL A 22 34.76 13.21 13.95
N LEU A 23 35.00 13.23 12.63
CA LEU A 23 34.16 13.96 11.66
C LEU A 23 33.63 13.05 10.53
N THR A 24 33.33 11.79 10.87
CA THR A 24 32.77 10.81 9.92
C THR A 24 31.73 9.90 10.59
N ALA A 25 30.99 10.45 11.55
CA ALA A 25 29.91 9.71 12.23
C ALA A 25 28.67 10.59 12.50
N LEU A 26 28.47 11.64 11.69
CA LEU A 26 27.30 12.51 11.77
C LEU A 26 26.74 12.89 10.38
N LEU A 27 26.84 11.96 9.43
CA LEU A 27 26.27 12.09 8.08
C LEU A 27 25.52 10.82 7.64
N ILE A 28 24.94 10.06 8.59
CA ILE A 28 24.08 8.89 8.30
C ILE A 28 22.76 8.96 9.09
N SER A 29 22.24 10.17 9.33
CA SER A 29 20.95 10.32 10.05
C SER A 29 20.01 11.36 9.42
N MET A 30 20.14 11.62 8.13
CA MET A 30 19.18 12.41 7.34
C MET A 30 18.85 11.74 6.00
N ALA A 31 18.65 10.43 6.00
CA ALA A 31 18.13 9.69 4.85
C ALA A 31 16.85 8.93 5.23
N CYS A 32 15.91 9.58 5.93
CA CYS A 32 14.53 9.09 6.05
C CYS A 32 13.55 10.28 6.03
N LEU A 33 13.73 11.23 5.10
CA LEU A 33 12.80 12.35 4.94
C LEU A 33 12.69 12.81 3.47
N THR A 34 12.32 11.88 2.58
CA THR A 34 11.79 12.17 1.24
C THR A 34 10.71 11.12 0.92
N GLY A 35 9.42 11.48 0.95
CA GLY A 35 8.31 10.56 0.59
C GLY A 35 8.09 10.43 -0.92
N PRO A 36 7.00 9.77 -1.39
CA PRO A 36 6.14 8.78 -0.73
C PRO A 36 6.66 7.35 -0.97
N ASP A 37 6.26 6.38 -0.16
CA ASP A 37 6.68 4.98 -0.28
C ASP A 37 6.22 4.38 -1.63
N SER A 38 7.11 4.39 -2.62
CA SER A 38 7.05 3.57 -3.83
C SER A 38 7.79 2.25 -3.60
N SER A 39 7.35 1.51 -2.58
CA SER A 39 7.75 0.11 -2.45
C SER A 39 7.31 -0.64 -3.72
N PRO A 40 8.15 -1.50 -4.31
CA PRO A 40 7.71 -2.35 -5.40
C PRO A 40 6.56 -3.24 -4.90
N PRO A 41 5.65 -3.67 -5.80
CA PRO A 41 4.59 -4.59 -5.43
C PRO A 41 5.15 -5.83 -4.72
N PRO A 42 4.37 -6.46 -3.82
CA PRO A 42 4.81 -7.67 -3.13
C PRO A 42 5.29 -8.73 -4.12
N SER A 43 6.31 -9.50 -3.73
CA SER A 43 6.91 -10.52 -4.62
C SER A 43 6.29 -11.91 -4.48
N ALA A 44 5.50 -12.13 -3.43
CA ALA A 44 4.75 -13.35 -3.16
C ALA A 44 3.59 -13.02 -2.19
N PRO A 45 2.49 -13.78 -2.20
CA PRO A 45 1.42 -13.62 -1.23
C PRO A 45 1.86 -14.06 0.18
N TRP A 46 1.29 -13.41 1.19
CA TRP A 46 1.42 -13.77 2.59
C TRP A 46 0.51 -14.93 2.96
N ASP A 47 1.08 -15.93 3.62
CA ASP A 47 0.37 -17.02 4.28
C ASP A 47 1.19 -17.47 5.52
N PRO A 48 0.69 -17.34 6.76
CA PRO A 48 -0.66 -16.84 7.11
C PRO A 48 -0.81 -15.32 7.02
N VAL A 49 -2.05 -14.89 6.78
CA VAL A 49 -2.48 -13.48 6.81
C VAL A 49 -2.80 -13.05 8.25
N ASP A 50 -1.80 -13.08 9.13
CA ASP A 50 -1.93 -12.84 10.57
C ASP A 50 -2.00 -11.34 10.99
N SER A 51 -2.01 -10.43 10.02
CA SER A 51 -2.02 -8.97 10.24
C SER A 51 -2.82 -8.26 9.15
N ALA A 52 -3.52 -7.17 9.50
CA ALA A 52 -4.36 -6.42 8.55
C ALA A 52 -3.59 -5.86 7.35
N TRP A 53 -2.35 -5.39 7.51
CA TRP A 53 -1.57 -4.87 6.39
C TRP A 53 -1.20 -5.97 5.38
N LYS A 54 -1.07 -7.24 5.81
CA LYS A 54 -0.75 -8.36 4.91
C LYS A 54 -1.88 -8.64 3.92
N VAL A 55 -3.15 -8.47 4.31
CA VAL A 55 -4.26 -8.62 3.36
C VAL A 55 -4.23 -7.52 2.29
N ILE A 56 -3.78 -6.31 2.63
CA ILE A 56 -3.62 -5.22 1.64
C ILE A 56 -2.49 -5.53 0.65
N GLU A 57 -1.38 -6.09 1.13
CA GLU A 57 -0.31 -6.56 0.24
C GLU A 57 -0.75 -7.74 -0.63
N ASN A 58 -1.54 -8.68 -0.11
CA ASN A 58 -2.13 -9.75 -0.92
C ASN A 58 -3.09 -9.20 -1.98
N LEU A 59 -3.90 -8.19 -1.65
CA LEU A 59 -4.77 -7.50 -2.60
C LEU A 59 -3.94 -6.88 -3.73
N GLU A 60 -2.87 -6.14 -3.40
CA GLU A 60 -1.98 -5.55 -4.39
C GLU A 60 -1.34 -6.63 -5.28
N TYR A 61 -0.82 -7.69 -4.68
CA TYR A 61 -0.26 -8.82 -5.42
C TYR A 61 -1.29 -9.42 -6.37
N ALA A 62 -2.50 -9.72 -5.89
CA ALA A 62 -3.55 -10.36 -6.66
C ALA A 62 -3.98 -9.54 -7.89
N TYR A 63 -4.06 -8.20 -7.76
CA TYR A 63 -4.27 -7.32 -8.91
C TYR A 63 -3.14 -7.44 -9.93
N ASN A 64 -1.89 -7.30 -9.48
CA ASN A 64 -0.74 -7.29 -10.38
C ASN A 64 -0.50 -8.65 -11.06
N THR A 65 -0.91 -9.76 -10.44
CA THR A 65 -0.84 -11.11 -11.04
C THR A 65 -2.15 -11.57 -11.68
N MET A 66 -3.21 -10.77 -11.59
CA MET A 66 -4.58 -11.10 -12.03
C MET A 66 -5.03 -12.48 -11.50
N ASP A 67 -4.72 -12.77 -10.24
CA ASP A 67 -5.06 -14.03 -9.58
C ASP A 67 -6.40 -13.88 -8.86
N ILE A 68 -7.48 -14.37 -9.49
CA ILE A 68 -8.84 -14.24 -8.95
C ILE A 68 -9.04 -14.99 -7.63
N ASP A 69 -8.39 -16.14 -7.47
CA ASP A 69 -8.55 -16.95 -6.25
C ASP A 69 -7.88 -16.24 -5.07
N LEU A 70 -6.67 -15.73 -5.26
CA LEU A 70 -5.99 -14.92 -4.25
C LEU A 70 -6.75 -13.61 -3.98
N TYR A 71 -7.26 -12.96 -5.02
CA TYR A 71 -8.05 -11.74 -4.90
C TYR A 71 -9.27 -11.98 -4.00
N MET A 72 -10.08 -13.00 -4.30
CA MET A 72 -11.28 -13.32 -3.54
C MET A 72 -10.98 -13.85 -2.13
N SER A 73 -9.79 -14.40 -1.89
CA SER A 73 -9.33 -14.81 -0.54
C SER A 73 -9.12 -13.63 0.42
N CYS A 74 -8.94 -12.41 -0.12
CA CYS A 74 -8.79 -11.19 0.67
C CYS A 74 -10.12 -10.75 1.34
N PHE A 75 -11.23 -11.37 0.97
CA PHE A 75 -12.58 -11.00 1.41
C PHE A 75 -13.29 -12.18 2.09
N ARG A 76 -14.48 -11.89 2.64
CA ARG A 76 -15.45 -12.87 3.15
C ARG A 76 -16.84 -12.48 2.66
N ASP A 77 -17.83 -13.36 2.83
CA ASP A 77 -19.20 -13.15 2.34
C ASP A 77 -19.87 -11.85 2.85
N ASP A 78 -19.37 -11.26 3.95
CA ASP A 78 -19.83 -9.99 4.51
C ASP A 78 -19.09 -8.75 3.97
N PHE A 79 -18.31 -8.89 2.89
CA PHE A 79 -17.59 -7.80 2.24
C PHE A 79 -18.51 -6.74 1.63
N GLU A 80 -18.11 -5.47 1.74
CA GLU A 80 -18.79 -4.33 1.13
C GLU A 80 -17.80 -3.35 0.46
N PHE A 81 -18.04 -3.03 -0.81
CA PHE A 81 -17.34 -1.95 -1.50
C PHE A 81 -18.21 -0.68 -1.54
N HIS A 82 -17.72 0.40 -0.95
CA HIS A 82 -18.43 1.66 -0.76
C HIS A 82 -17.86 2.78 -1.65
N LEU A 83 -18.76 3.56 -2.23
CA LEU A 83 -18.44 4.77 -3.00
C LEU A 83 -18.85 6.01 -2.20
N LEU A 84 -18.02 7.06 -2.20
CA LEU A 84 -18.44 8.35 -1.64
C LEU A 84 -19.67 8.93 -2.34
N TRP A 85 -19.82 8.66 -3.64
CA TRP A 85 -20.94 9.08 -4.48
C TRP A 85 -21.26 7.98 -5.48
N TYR A 86 -22.40 7.31 -5.33
CA TYR A 86 -22.89 6.34 -6.30
C TYR A 86 -24.04 6.92 -7.09
N ASN A 87 -23.92 6.91 -8.41
CA ASN A 87 -25.01 7.26 -9.31
C ASN A 87 -24.98 6.33 -10.52
N PRO A 88 -25.43 5.08 -10.37
CA PRO A 88 -25.52 4.17 -11.48
C PRO A 88 -26.64 4.68 -12.39
N HIS A 89 -26.37 4.77 -13.68
CA HIS A 89 -27.38 4.97 -14.72
C HIS A 89 -28.14 6.32 -14.70
N GLY A 90 -27.57 7.37 -14.10
CA GLY A 90 -28.17 8.72 -14.14
C GLY A 90 -29.41 8.87 -13.26
N CYS A 91 -29.59 8.01 -12.27
CA CYS A 91 -30.57 8.17 -11.20
C CYS A 91 -30.14 9.28 -10.21
N PRO A 92 -30.98 9.68 -9.24
CA PRO A 92 -30.48 10.46 -8.12
C PRO A 92 -29.42 9.64 -7.39
N ALA A 93 -28.26 10.22 -7.08
CA ALA A 93 -27.22 9.52 -6.33
C ALA A 93 -27.82 8.98 -5.02
N ILE A 94 -27.78 7.66 -4.84
CA ILE A 94 -28.22 7.04 -3.59
C ILE A 94 -27.00 7.06 -2.68
N GLN A 95 -27.04 7.91 -1.67
CA GLN A 95 -26.07 7.89 -0.58
C GLN A 95 -26.09 6.48 0.07
N ASP A 96 -24.92 5.91 0.33
CA ASP A 96 -24.70 4.61 1.00
C ASP A 96 -25.02 3.34 0.21
N SER A 97 -24.97 3.39 -1.11
CA SER A 97 -24.94 2.18 -1.93
C SER A 97 -23.55 1.55 -1.98
N PHE A 98 -23.53 0.25 -1.75
CA PHE A 98 -22.36 -0.59 -1.89
C PHE A 98 -22.71 -1.78 -2.79
N TRP A 99 -21.71 -2.50 -3.25
CA TRP A 99 -21.89 -3.86 -3.76
C TRP A 99 -21.13 -4.85 -2.88
N GLY A 100 -21.59 -6.10 -2.87
CA GLY A 100 -21.09 -7.13 -1.97
C GLY A 100 -20.06 -8.05 -2.61
N TYR A 101 -19.74 -9.12 -1.88
CA TYR A 101 -18.78 -10.14 -2.30
C TYR A 101 -19.07 -10.73 -3.68
N ALA A 102 -20.32 -11.11 -3.96
CA ALA A 102 -20.70 -11.77 -5.21
C ALA A 102 -20.55 -10.83 -6.43
N GLU A 103 -20.97 -9.56 -6.30
CA GLU A 103 -20.76 -8.58 -7.34
C GLU A 103 -19.27 -8.27 -7.54
N GLU A 104 -18.50 -8.20 -6.46
CA GLU A 104 -17.05 -7.97 -6.53
C GLU A 104 -16.32 -9.09 -7.28
N GLU A 105 -16.70 -10.35 -7.04
CA GLU A 105 -16.20 -11.51 -7.77
C GLU A 105 -16.49 -11.39 -9.27
N GLN A 106 -17.75 -11.12 -9.63
CA GLN A 106 -18.16 -11.01 -11.03
C GLN A 106 -17.41 -9.88 -11.76
N ILE A 107 -17.25 -8.72 -11.12
CA ILE A 107 -16.50 -7.57 -11.68
C ILE A 107 -15.05 -7.98 -11.98
N HIS A 108 -14.38 -8.68 -11.08
CA HIS A 108 -12.97 -9.04 -11.26
C HIS A 108 -12.78 -10.20 -12.23
N GLN A 109 -13.71 -11.16 -12.26
CA GLN A 109 -13.72 -12.18 -13.31
C GLN A 109 -13.82 -11.54 -14.70
N ASN A 110 -14.77 -10.61 -14.89
CA ASN A 110 -14.95 -9.89 -16.15
C ASN A 110 -13.71 -9.04 -16.49
N MET A 111 -13.16 -8.31 -15.51
CA MET A 111 -11.97 -7.49 -15.70
C MET A 111 -10.76 -8.35 -16.12
N PHE A 112 -10.44 -9.40 -15.37
CA PHE A 112 -9.26 -10.23 -15.61
C PHE A 112 -9.37 -11.06 -16.90
N GLU A 113 -10.58 -11.29 -17.41
CA GLU A 113 -10.77 -11.96 -18.72
C GLU A 113 -10.41 -11.06 -19.91
N VAL A 114 -10.63 -9.75 -19.81
CA VAL A 114 -10.56 -8.84 -20.97
C VAL A 114 -9.32 -7.94 -21.00
N VAL A 115 -8.68 -7.71 -19.85
CA VAL A 115 -7.50 -6.84 -19.76
C VAL A 115 -6.22 -7.62 -20.01
N HIS A 116 -5.20 -6.96 -20.53
CA HIS A 116 -3.90 -7.59 -20.79
C HIS A 116 -3.02 -7.63 -19.54
N ALA A 117 -2.98 -6.52 -18.80
CA ALA A 117 -2.16 -6.38 -17.60
C ALA A 117 -2.74 -5.33 -16.66
N ILE A 118 -2.41 -5.45 -15.38
CA ILE A 118 -2.73 -4.47 -14.35
C ILE A 118 -1.45 -4.09 -13.61
N GLU A 119 -1.24 -2.79 -13.42
CA GLU A 119 -0.26 -2.26 -12.47
C GLU A 119 -1.01 -1.57 -11.35
N LEU A 120 -0.91 -2.11 -10.13
CA LEU A 120 -1.46 -1.48 -8.94
C LEU A 120 -0.33 -1.22 -7.95
N VAL A 121 -0.28 0.00 -7.42
CA VAL A 121 0.56 0.38 -6.29
C VAL A 121 -0.33 0.92 -5.18
N ILE A 122 -0.25 0.32 -3.99
CA ILE A 122 -0.91 0.82 -2.79
C ILE A 122 0.14 1.37 -1.82
N THR A 123 -0.04 2.61 -1.38
CA THR A 123 0.91 3.30 -0.49
C THR A 123 0.24 3.69 0.83
N GLY A 124 1.01 3.59 1.92
CA GLY A 124 0.63 4.03 3.25
C GLY A 124 0.83 2.93 4.29
N SER A 125 1.20 3.32 5.51
CA SER A 125 1.53 2.40 6.61
C SER A 125 0.69 2.63 7.86
N GLN A 126 -0.20 3.63 7.85
CA GLN A 126 -1.03 3.96 9.01
C GLN A 126 -2.09 2.88 9.22
N GLU A 127 -2.28 2.50 10.48
CA GLU A 127 -3.35 1.62 10.94
C GLU A 127 -3.82 2.08 12.32
N SER A 128 -5.11 1.96 12.59
CA SER A 128 -5.69 2.32 13.88
C SER A 128 -6.99 1.56 14.12
N PRO A 129 -7.46 1.42 15.37
CA PRO A 129 -8.76 0.82 15.64
C PRO A 129 -9.89 1.56 14.92
N TRP A 130 -10.80 0.82 14.30
CA TRP A 130 -11.99 1.39 13.69
C TRP A 130 -13.06 1.68 14.75
N THR A 131 -13.52 2.93 14.85
CA THR A 131 -14.48 3.35 15.88
C THR A 131 -15.93 2.96 15.56
N GLY A 132 -16.21 2.54 14.32
CA GLY A 132 -17.54 2.08 13.91
C GLY A 132 -17.85 0.65 14.33
N ASP A 133 -16.86 -0.08 14.85
CA ASP A 133 -17.02 -1.44 15.37
C ASP A 133 -17.02 -1.43 16.90
N SER A 134 -18.15 -1.82 17.50
CA SER A 134 -18.32 -1.87 18.97
C SER A 134 -17.50 -2.96 19.64
N THR A 135 -16.99 -3.94 18.88
CA THR A 135 -16.07 -4.97 19.41
C THR A 135 -14.63 -4.46 19.54
N GLY A 136 -14.28 -3.38 18.81
CA GLY A 136 -12.93 -2.82 18.78
C GLY A 136 -11.88 -3.69 18.12
N MET A 137 -12.29 -4.77 17.42
CA MET A 137 -11.40 -5.74 16.79
C MET A 137 -11.03 -5.34 15.35
N SER A 138 -11.86 -4.51 14.70
CA SER A 138 -11.58 -4.03 13.35
C SER A 138 -10.49 -2.95 13.34
N LEU A 139 -9.62 -2.98 12.32
CA LEU A 139 -8.64 -1.94 12.04
C LEU A 139 -9.02 -1.16 10.78
N GLN A 140 -8.79 0.15 10.80
CA GLN A 140 -8.88 1.01 9.64
C GLN A 140 -7.48 1.34 9.09
N LEU A 141 -7.31 1.19 7.77
CA LEU A 141 -6.06 1.31 7.04
C LEU A 141 -6.25 2.32 5.90
N PRO A 142 -6.03 3.63 6.13
CA PRO A 142 -6.06 4.62 5.05
C PRO A 142 -4.86 4.42 4.12
N ARG A 143 -5.12 4.39 2.81
CA ARG A 143 -4.11 4.19 1.76
C ARG A 143 -4.33 5.18 0.62
N THR A 144 -3.27 5.43 -0.14
CA THR A 144 -3.37 6.01 -1.49
C THR A 144 -3.08 4.94 -2.51
N PHE A 145 -3.60 5.09 -3.73
CA PHE A 145 -3.39 4.11 -4.79
C PHE A 145 -3.13 4.77 -6.15
N ASP A 146 -2.40 4.06 -7.01
CA ASP A 146 -2.29 4.30 -8.44
C ASP A 146 -2.54 2.98 -9.17
N LEU A 147 -3.66 2.91 -9.88
CA LEU A 147 -4.14 1.74 -10.62
C LEU A 147 -4.10 2.05 -12.11
N LYS A 148 -3.42 1.19 -12.88
CA LYS A 148 -3.42 1.23 -14.33
C LYS A 148 -3.88 -0.12 -14.85
N VAL A 149 -4.78 -0.09 -15.81
CA VAL A 149 -5.32 -1.27 -16.48
C VAL A 149 -5.01 -1.13 -17.96
N TYR A 150 -4.29 -2.10 -18.51
CA TYR A 150 -3.86 -2.11 -19.90
C TYR A 150 -4.71 -3.04 -20.73
N LEU A 151 -5.13 -2.59 -21.91
CA LEU A 151 -5.92 -3.38 -22.85
C LEU A 151 -5.06 -4.06 -23.93
N ASP A 152 -3.78 -3.68 -24.02
CA ASP A 152 -2.85 -4.16 -25.03
C ASP A 152 -1.48 -4.54 -24.43
N GLU A 153 -0.75 -5.41 -25.13
CA GLU A 153 0.58 -5.88 -24.73
C GLU A 153 1.63 -4.77 -24.70
N ALA A 154 1.47 -3.73 -25.53
CA ALA A 154 2.40 -2.61 -25.56
C ALA A 154 2.19 -1.62 -24.40
N HIS A 155 1.15 -1.81 -23.57
CA HIS A 155 0.77 -0.93 -22.47
C HIS A 155 0.51 0.52 -22.95
N THR A 156 -0.08 0.67 -24.14
CA THR A 156 -0.36 1.98 -24.76
C THR A 156 -1.82 2.39 -24.64
N GLU A 157 -2.73 1.42 -24.51
CA GLU A 157 -4.16 1.64 -24.32
C GLU A 157 -4.61 1.15 -22.95
N GLY A 158 -5.49 1.89 -22.29
CA GLY A 158 -5.90 1.53 -20.95
C GLY A 158 -6.67 2.59 -20.19
N TYR A 159 -6.92 2.26 -18.94
CA TYR A 159 -7.54 3.12 -17.94
C TYR A 159 -6.57 3.35 -16.80
N ARG A 160 -6.68 4.51 -16.17
CA ARG A 160 -5.92 4.83 -14.97
C ARG A 160 -6.85 5.44 -13.94
N ALA A 161 -6.78 4.94 -12.72
CA ALA A 161 -7.43 5.50 -11.55
C ALA A 161 -6.38 5.77 -10.47
N SER A 162 -6.50 6.88 -9.77
CA SER A 162 -5.63 7.19 -8.63
C SER A 162 -6.42 7.95 -7.59
N GLY A 163 -6.04 7.80 -6.33
CA GLY A 163 -6.74 8.46 -5.25
C GLY A 163 -6.45 7.89 -3.87
N SER A 164 -7.47 7.92 -3.01
CA SER A 164 -7.39 7.45 -1.64
C SER A 164 -8.44 6.37 -1.39
N ALA A 165 -8.07 5.37 -0.58
CA ALA A 165 -8.96 4.31 -0.15
C ALA A 165 -8.87 4.15 1.37
N LEU A 166 -9.97 3.76 2.01
CA LEU A 166 -9.99 3.35 3.40
C LEU A 166 -10.42 1.89 3.47
N PHE A 167 -9.51 1.04 3.91
CA PHE A 167 -9.80 -0.37 4.13
C PHE A 167 -10.12 -0.60 5.61
N ILE A 168 -11.26 -1.21 5.89
CA ILE A 168 -11.62 -1.69 7.21
C ILE A 168 -11.41 -3.21 7.22
N CYS A 169 -10.44 -3.67 8.00
CA CYS A 169 -10.07 -5.07 8.09
C CYS A 169 -10.53 -5.68 9.41
N ARG A 170 -10.89 -6.96 9.36
CA ARG A 170 -11.29 -7.77 10.52
C ARG A 170 -10.50 -9.05 10.57
N GLN A 171 -10.38 -9.61 11.77
CA GLN A 171 -9.90 -10.98 11.94
C GLN A 171 -11.10 -11.93 11.93
N ASP A 172 -11.03 -12.95 11.08
CA ASP A 172 -11.97 -14.06 11.09
C ASP A 172 -11.63 -14.99 12.26
N THR A 173 -12.59 -15.20 13.15
CA THR A 173 -12.40 -16.01 14.37
C THR A 173 -12.35 -17.52 14.09
N THR A 174 -12.61 -17.94 12.84
CA THR A 174 -12.66 -19.35 12.45
C THR A 174 -11.27 -19.87 12.08
N ASP A 175 -10.46 -19.05 11.39
CA ASP A 175 -9.14 -19.40 10.85
C ASP A 175 -8.02 -18.46 11.33
N ASP A 176 -8.34 -17.49 12.20
CA ASP A 176 -7.46 -16.46 12.73
C ASP A 176 -6.83 -15.54 11.66
N GLN A 177 -7.36 -15.53 10.42
CA GLN A 177 -6.83 -14.72 9.32
C GLN A 177 -7.51 -13.35 9.23
N TRP A 178 -6.76 -12.36 8.76
CA TRP A 178 -7.29 -11.04 8.46
C TRP A 178 -7.88 -10.99 7.06
N TYR A 179 -9.01 -10.30 6.93
CA TYR A 179 -9.68 -10.04 5.66
C TYR A 179 -10.17 -8.58 5.59
N ILE A 180 -10.42 -8.10 4.38
CA ILE A 180 -11.03 -6.80 4.12
C ILE A 180 -12.54 -6.96 4.26
N TRP A 181 -13.11 -6.29 5.27
CA TRP A 181 -14.54 -6.29 5.53
C TRP A 181 -15.24 -5.15 4.77
N GLN A 182 -14.67 -3.95 4.81
CA GLN A 182 -15.18 -2.83 4.01
C GLN A 182 -14.06 -2.14 3.26
N TRP A 183 -14.36 -1.70 2.05
CA TRP A 183 -13.47 -0.92 1.22
C TRP A 183 -14.19 0.34 0.74
N TRP A 184 -13.74 1.49 1.22
CA TRP A 184 -14.24 2.79 0.81
C TRP A 184 -13.31 3.43 -0.21
N ASP A 185 -13.82 3.71 -1.41
CA ASP A 185 -13.14 4.58 -2.38
C ASP A 185 -13.40 6.05 -2.02
N LEU A 186 -12.36 6.72 -1.54
CA LEU A 186 -12.39 8.10 -1.06
C LEU A 186 -12.00 9.12 -2.13
N SER A 187 -11.92 8.70 -3.39
CA SER A 187 -11.49 9.56 -4.50
C SER A 187 -12.60 10.51 -4.96
N ASP A 188 -12.25 11.78 -5.25
CA ASP A 188 -13.19 12.77 -5.81
C ASP A 188 -13.22 12.67 -7.34
N THR A 189 -14.41 12.54 -7.91
CA THR A 189 -14.68 12.31 -9.34
C THR A 189 -14.42 13.53 -10.24
N LYS A 190 -14.12 14.70 -9.66
CA LYS A 190 -14.00 15.95 -10.44
C LYS A 190 -12.75 16.06 -11.31
N GLU A 191 -11.69 15.33 -10.99
CA GLU A 191 -10.39 15.49 -11.66
C GLU A 191 -9.75 14.16 -12.12
N GLN A 192 -10.21 13.01 -11.60
CA GLN A 192 -9.59 11.71 -11.84
C GLN A 192 -10.66 10.60 -11.91
N THR A 193 -10.38 9.55 -12.68
CA THR A 193 -11.16 8.30 -12.61
C THR A 193 -10.92 7.68 -11.24
N THR A 194 -12.00 7.38 -10.51
CA THR A 194 -11.91 6.73 -9.20
C THR A 194 -11.76 5.22 -9.37
N TRP A 195 -11.36 4.51 -8.31
CA TRP A 195 -11.24 3.05 -8.36
C TRP A 195 -12.59 2.41 -8.66
N GLY A 196 -13.63 2.89 -7.99
CA GLY A 196 -15.00 2.48 -8.19
C GLY A 196 -15.49 2.71 -9.61
N ALA A 197 -15.26 3.91 -10.17
CA ALA A 197 -15.66 4.22 -11.55
C ALA A 197 -14.94 3.33 -12.57
N LEU A 198 -13.69 2.94 -12.31
CA LEU A 198 -12.97 1.98 -13.15
C LEU A 198 -13.61 0.59 -13.06
N LYS A 199 -13.89 0.10 -11.85
CA LYS A 199 -14.59 -1.19 -11.65
C LYS A 199 -15.96 -1.22 -12.33
N GLU A 200 -16.69 -0.11 -12.31
CA GLU A 200 -18.01 -0.01 -12.92
C GLU A 200 -18.03 -0.33 -14.42
N MET A 201 -16.90 -0.15 -15.09
CA MET A 201 -16.75 -0.46 -16.51
C MET A 201 -16.85 -1.96 -16.84
N PHE A 202 -16.73 -2.83 -15.83
CA PHE A 202 -16.67 -4.28 -15.97
C PHE A 202 -17.90 -5.02 -15.39
N PHE A 203 -18.99 -4.30 -15.11
CA PHE A 203 -20.25 -4.90 -14.61
C PHE A 203 -21.03 -5.75 -15.63
N TYR A 204 -20.61 -5.78 -16.91
CA TYR A 204 -21.42 -6.31 -18.03
C TYR A 204 -20.83 -7.57 -18.64
#